data_AF-A0A9P9D1K2-F1
#
_entry.id   AF-A0A9P9D1K2-F1
#
_cell.length_a   1.000
_cell.length_b   1.000
_cell.length_c   1.000
_cell.angle_alpha   90.00
_cell.angle_beta   90.00
_cell.angle_gamma   90.00
#
_symmetry.space_group_name_H-M   'P 1'
#
loop_
_entity.id
_entity.type
_entity.pdbx_description
1 polymer ?
#
loop_
_entity_poly.entity_id
_entity_poly.type
_entity_poly.pdbx_seq_one_letter_code
_entity_poly.pdbx_strand_id
1 'polypeptide(L)'
;MSSRKNQQLNRSTFDRTVVPTTTSFDLLSTATFSQVATVPSFNSQPGLNNVYPKFGISPIAMPTSSAPGVHRRARRKNARFDIPLEQNLQNIDQLILESTSGEKIEELKQHKRRLKNRQAAIDSRYRKKKRTEELGVENKLYVERNRGLEEEKAELEMQLKNLTVKNEELLLQNSHLSQEVGALRSERERLVEKQSDPSPTILLSQPLDEFSEFSIDMDKWNEFVMADDFAMNSNQWM
;
A
#
# COMPACT_ATOMS: atom_id res chain seq x y z
N MET A 1 11.23 11.98 -71.27
CA MET A 1 12.67 11.64 -71.47
C MET A 1 13.45 12.45 -70.45
N SER A 2 14.15 11.98 -69.42
CA SER A 2 14.73 10.69 -68.96
C SER A 2 14.81 10.81 -67.42
N SER A 3 14.47 9.84 -66.55
CA SER A 3 14.97 8.47 -66.33
C SER A 3 16.32 8.36 -65.60
N ARG A 4 16.32 7.51 -64.55
CA ARG A 4 17.40 6.90 -63.71
C ARG A 4 17.68 7.61 -62.36
N LYS A 5 17.35 7.06 -61.17
CA LYS A 5 17.68 5.79 -60.46
C LYS A 5 19.18 5.57 -60.18
N ASN A 6 19.55 5.58 -58.90
CA ASN A 6 20.57 4.78 -58.18
C ASN A 6 20.58 5.25 -56.71
N GLN A 7 20.02 4.57 -55.70
CA GLN A 7 20.49 3.35 -54.98
C GLN A 7 21.98 3.32 -54.66
N GLN A 8 22.33 3.37 -53.36
CA GLN A 8 23.05 2.37 -52.53
C GLN A 8 23.15 2.95 -51.08
N LEU A 9 22.44 2.41 -50.07
CA LEU A 9 22.82 1.33 -49.15
C LEU A 9 24.12 1.59 -48.37
N ASN A 10 24.00 1.86 -47.06
CA ASN A 10 24.86 1.22 -46.05
C ASN A 10 24.16 1.12 -44.69
N ARG A 11 24.27 -0.09 -44.13
CA ARG A 11 23.60 -0.65 -42.97
C ARG A 11 24.25 -0.18 -41.66
N SER A 12 23.45 -0.05 -40.60
CA SER A 12 23.93 -0.30 -39.23
C SER A 12 22.82 -0.97 -38.44
N THR A 13 22.99 -2.27 -38.27
CA THR A 13 22.26 -3.16 -37.36
C THR A 13 22.66 -2.84 -35.93
N PHE A 14 21.70 -2.49 -35.08
CA PHE A 14 21.85 -2.62 -33.63
C PHE A 14 20.73 -3.52 -33.11
N ASP A 15 21.06 -4.81 -33.03
CA ASP A 15 20.35 -5.80 -32.23
C ASP A 15 20.38 -5.33 -30.77
N ARG A 16 19.19 -5.09 -30.21
CA ARG A 16 19.02 -4.88 -28.77
C ARG A 16 18.30 -6.11 -28.24
N THR A 17 19.08 -7.13 -27.91
CA THR A 17 18.62 -8.26 -27.11
C THR A 17 18.24 -7.75 -25.73
N VAL A 18 16.93 -7.72 -25.48
CA VAL A 18 16.37 -7.49 -24.15
C VAL A 18 16.50 -8.80 -23.39
N VAL A 19 17.32 -8.81 -22.33
CA VAL A 19 17.44 -9.93 -21.39
C VAL A 19 16.43 -9.68 -20.26
N PRO A 20 15.40 -10.53 -20.08
CA PRO A 20 14.61 -10.52 -18.86
C PRO A 20 15.33 -11.34 -17.78
N THR A 21 15.70 -10.71 -16.67
CA THR A 21 16.08 -11.41 -15.44
C THR A 21 14.84 -12.00 -14.79
N THR A 22 14.54 -13.27 -15.07
CA THR A 22 13.62 -14.08 -14.28
C THR A 22 14.40 -14.73 -13.14
N THR A 23 14.24 -14.19 -11.93
CA THR A 23 14.71 -14.85 -10.70
C THR A 23 13.69 -15.94 -10.34
N SER A 24 13.91 -17.14 -10.87
CA SER A 24 13.25 -18.37 -10.41
C SER A 24 13.85 -18.75 -9.06
N PHE A 25 13.00 -18.90 -8.05
CA PHE A 25 13.32 -19.53 -6.77
C PHE A 25 12.30 -20.65 -6.55
N ASP A 26 12.58 -21.81 -7.15
CA ASP A 26 11.97 -23.07 -6.72
C ASP A 26 13.04 -23.88 -6.00
N LEU A 27 12.86 -24.05 -4.69
CA LEU A 27 13.28 -25.28 -4.01
C LEU A 27 12.25 -25.61 -2.95
N LEU A 28 11.52 -26.69 -3.22
CA LEU A 28 10.84 -27.50 -2.22
C LEU A 28 11.82 -27.90 -1.12
N SER A 29 11.42 -27.72 0.13
CA SER A 29 11.89 -28.55 1.24
C SER A 29 10.76 -28.69 2.25
N THR A 30 9.99 -29.76 2.07
CA THR A 30 9.14 -30.36 3.11
C THR A 30 10.03 -30.85 4.24
N ALA A 31 10.01 -30.14 5.37
CA ALA A 31 10.43 -30.66 6.65
C ALA A 31 9.29 -30.43 7.66
N THR A 32 8.69 -31.53 8.08
CA THR A 32 7.76 -31.65 9.19
C THR A 32 8.45 -31.19 10.47
N PHE A 33 8.04 -30.05 11.02
CA PHE A 33 8.42 -29.63 12.37
C PHE A 33 7.16 -29.43 13.22
N SER A 34 6.86 -30.47 13.99
CA SER A 34 5.87 -30.46 15.06
C SER A 34 6.57 -29.96 16.31
N GLN A 35 6.32 -28.72 16.73
CA GLN A 35 6.46 -28.29 18.12
C GLN A 35 5.38 -27.28 18.50
N VAL A 36 4.72 -27.60 19.60
CA VAL A 36 3.63 -26.89 20.26
C VAL A 36 4.10 -25.50 20.69
N ALA A 37 3.55 -24.45 20.07
CA ALA A 37 3.73 -23.07 20.52
C ALA A 37 2.54 -22.66 21.37
N THR A 38 2.77 -22.57 22.67
CA THR A 38 1.87 -21.97 23.66
C THR A 38 1.63 -20.51 23.31
N VAL A 39 0.38 -20.15 22.99
CA VAL A 39 -0.05 -18.78 22.71
C VAL A 39 -0.13 -18.01 24.04
N PRO A 40 0.54 -16.86 24.22
CA PRO A 40 0.25 -16.00 25.36
C PRO A 40 -1.05 -15.25 25.09
N SER A 41 -2.02 -15.47 25.98
CA SER A 41 -3.27 -14.73 26.09
C SER A 41 -2.99 -13.22 26.23
N PHE A 42 -3.40 -12.44 25.23
CA PHE A 42 -3.31 -10.98 25.29
C PHE A 42 -4.58 -10.44 25.94
N ASN A 43 -4.43 -10.14 27.23
CA ASN A 43 -5.45 -9.54 28.06
C ASN A 43 -5.76 -8.11 27.56
N SER A 44 -7.01 -7.85 27.18
CA SER A 44 -7.48 -6.52 26.81
C SER A 44 -7.66 -5.66 28.06
N GLN A 45 -7.00 -4.50 28.08
CA GLN A 45 -7.35 -3.38 28.96
C GLN A 45 -7.65 -2.16 28.08
N PRO A 46 -8.76 -1.44 28.30
CA PRO A 46 -9.08 -0.23 27.57
C PRO A 46 -8.48 1.01 28.23
N GLY A 47 -8.07 1.96 27.40
CA GLY A 47 -7.75 3.32 27.82
C GLY A 47 -6.26 3.57 28.02
N LEU A 48 -5.67 4.30 27.08
CA LEU A 48 -5.12 5.64 27.31
C LEU A 48 -4.35 6.09 26.05
N ASN A 49 -4.81 7.22 25.51
CA ASN A 49 -4.05 8.23 24.79
C ASN A 49 -3.51 7.88 23.38
N ASN A 50 -4.11 8.57 22.40
CA ASN A 50 -3.50 8.96 21.14
C ASN A 50 -2.04 9.39 21.34
N VAL A 51 -1.12 8.51 21.02
CA VAL A 51 0.27 8.84 20.74
C VAL A 51 0.53 8.33 19.34
N TYR A 52 0.32 9.21 18.35
CA TYR A 52 0.93 9.02 17.04
C TYR A 52 2.39 8.63 17.27
N PRO A 53 2.93 7.57 16.61
CA PRO A 53 4.36 7.37 16.63
C PRO A 53 4.98 8.59 15.98
N LYS A 54 5.49 9.51 16.81
CA LYS A 54 6.51 10.45 16.40
C LYS A 54 7.62 9.58 15.82
N PHE A 55 7.67 9.47 14.50
CA PHE A 55 8.89 9.16 13.77
C PHE A 55 9.83 10.35 14.00
N GLY A 56 10.29 10.46 15.24
CA GLY A 56 11.47 11.21 15.61
C GLY A 56 12.58 10.52 14.86
N ILE A 57 12.96 11.10 13.73
CA ILE A 57 14.34 11.00 13.27
C ILE A 57 15.13 11.67 14.39
N SER A 58 15.45 10.89 15.42
CA SER A 58 16.50 11.23 16.37
C SER A 58 17.68 11.63 15.49
N PRO A 59 18.22 12.86 15.63
CA PRO A 59 19.42 13.19 14.89
C PRO A 59 20.42 12.11 15.27
N ILE A 60 20.87 11.32 14.28
CA ILE A 60 21.99 10.41 14.45
C ILE A 60 23.10 11.32 14.98
N ALA A 61 23.33 11.24 16.28
CA ALA A 61 24.39 11.98 16.93
C ALA A 61 25.65 11.41 16.30
N MET A 62 26.21 12.16 15.34
CA MET A 62 27.53 11.87 14.82
C MET A 62 28.44 11.77 16.04
N PRO A 63 29.28 10.73 16.14
CA PRO A 63 30.20 10.60 17.27
C PRO A 63 31.02 11.89 17.33
N THR A 64 30.71 12.72 18.32
CA THR A 64 31.52 13.88 18.66
C THR A 64 32.79 13.27 19.20
N SER A 65 33.84 13.24 18.37
CA SER A 65 35.19 12.91 18.79
C SER A 65 35.70 14.00 19.73
N SER A 66 35.19 13.99 20.96
CA SER A 66 35.78 14.65 22.11
C SER A 66 36.94 13.77 22.59
N ALA A 67 37.97 13.67 21.75
CA ALA A 67 39.28 13.20 22.18
C ALA A 67 40.07 14.43 22.67
N PRO A 68 40.48 14.49 23.95
CA PRO A 68 41.30 15.58 24.45
C PRO A 68 42.74 15.31 23.99
N GLY A 69 43.28 16.14 23.08
CA GLY A 69 44.73 16.14 22.83
C GLY A 69 45.21 16.26 21.38
N VAL A 70 44.35 16.32 20.37
CA VAL A 70 44.81 16.55 18.98
C VAL A 70 44.44 17.96 18.57
N HIS A 71 45.45 18.84 18.54
CA HIS A 71 45.47 20.19 17.98
C HIS A 71 44.12 20.65 17.43
N ARG A 72 43.50 21.62 18.10
CA ARG A 72 42.53 22.52 17.46
C ARG A 72 43.23 23.08 16.22
N ARG A 73 43.04 22.45 15.06
CA ARG A 73 43.45 23.02 13.78
C ARG A 73 42.76 24.35 13.77
N ALA A 74 43.54 25.41 13.97
CA ALA A 74 43.06 26.77 13.87
C ALA A 74 42.27 26.81 12.57
N ARG A 75 40.95 27.04 12.68
CA ARG A 75 40.14 27.39 11.52
C ARG A 75 40.79 28.67 11.02
N ARG A 76 41.71 28.55 10.06
CA ARG A 76 42.30 29.69 9.37
C ARG A 76 41.11 30.57 9.03
N LYS A 77 41.05 31.77 9.61
CA LYS A 77 40.03 32.75 9.26
C LYS A 77 40.02 32.76 7.73
N ASN A 78 38.84 32.57 7.13
CA ASN A 78 38.70 32.49 5.68
C ASN A 78 39.21 33.81 5.11
N ALA A 79 40.50 33.89 4.78
CA ALA A 79 41.04 34.96 3.99
C ALA A 79 40.28 34.87 2.67
N ARG A 80 39.36 35.80 2.47
CA ARG A 80 38.62 35.93 1.23
C ARG A 80 39.67 36.27 0.18
N PHE A 81 40.01 35.28 -0.62
CA PHE A 81 40.79 35.53 -1.81
C PHE A 81 39.83 36.10 -2.84
N ASP A 82 39.91 37.41 -3.02
CA ASP A 82 39.12 38.10 -4.01
C ASP A 82 39.66 37.73 -5.40
N ILE A 83 38.74 37.29 -6.25
CA ILE A 83 38.99 37.06 -7.66
C ILE A 83 38.60 38.37 -8.35
N PRO A 84 39.52 39.01 -9.10
CA PRO A 84 39.18 40.20 -9.88
C PRO A 84 37.94 39.96 -10.73
N LEU A 85 37.02 40.93 -10.80
CA LEU A 85 35.74 40.77 -11.53
C LEU A 85 35.94 40.51 -13.03
N GLU A 86 37.07 40.96 -13.57
CA GLU A 86 37.47 40.76 -14.96
C GLU A 86 37.86 39.31 -15.27
N GLN A 87 38.03 38.45 -14.25
CA GLN A 87 38.44 37.05 -14.42
C GLN A 87 37.26 36.12 -14.14
N ASN A 88 36.81 35.43 -15.18
CA ASN A 88 35.68 34.52 -15.15
C ASN A 88 36.06 33.16 -15.77
N LEU A 89 35.17 32.17 -15.65
CA LEU A 89 35.49 30.81 -16.12
C LEU A 89 35.65 30.73 -17.66
N GLN A 90 35.13 31.71 -18.40
CA GLN A 90 35.16 31.76 -19.86
C GLN A 90 36.47 32.35 -20.39
N ASN A 91 37.03 33.35 -19.72
CA ASN A 91 38.21 34.08 -20.18
C ASN A 91 39.51 33.67 -19.47
N ILE A 92 39.44 33.00 -18.31
CA ILE A 92 40.63 32.71 -17.51
C ILE A 92 41.63 31.81 -18.25
N ASP A 93 41.15 31.00 -19.18
CA ASP A 93 42.01 30.13 -19.99
C ASP A 93 42.79 30.92 -21.06
N GLN A 94 42.19 31.97 -21.61
CA GLN A 94 42.87 32.89 -22.52
C GLN A 94 43.93 33.71 -21.77
N LEU A 95 43.58 34.25 -20.59
CA LEU A 95 44.51 35.01 -19.76
C LEU A 95 45.72 34.18 -19.29
N ILE A 96 45.54 32.88 -19.04
CA ILE A 96 46.64 31.96 -18.73
C ILE A 96 47.60 31.82 -19.91
N LEU A 97 47.08 31.78 -21.15
CA LEU A 97 47.88 31.64 -22.36
C LEU A 97 48.61 32.94 -22.74
N GLU A 98 47.97 34.10 -22.52
CA GLU A 98 48.54 35.42 -22.82
C GLU A 98 49.59 35.86 -21.80
N SER A 99 49.54 35.33 -20.57
CA SER A 99 50.47 35.70 -19.50
C SER A 99 51.87 35.11 -19.73
N THR A 100 52.89 35.94 -19.75
CA THR A 100 54.30 35.52 -19.90
C THR A 100 55.02 35.33 -18.56
N SER A 101 54.48 35.91 -17.47
CA SER A 101 55.05 35.80 -16.12
C SER A 101 54.57 34.52 -15.42
N GLY A 102 55.51 33.71 -14.95
CA GLY A 102 55.22 32.45 -14.24
C GLY A 102 54.40 32.64 -12.97
N GLU A 103 54.67 33.69 -12.20
CA GLU A 103 53.89 34.02 -11.00
C GLU A 103 52.43 34.32 -11.35
N LYS A 104 52.21 35.06 -12.44
CA LYS A 104 50.86 35.42 -12.89
C LYS A 104 50.06 34.22 -13.36
N ILE A 105 50.71 33.29 -14.04
CA ILE A 105 50.11 32.02 -14.50
C ILE A 105 49.62 31.21 -13.29
N GLU A 106 50.41 31.12 -12.22
CA GLU A 106 50.03 30.36 -11.03
C GLU A 106 48.84 31.00 -10.28
N GLU A 107 48.79 32.34 -10.20
CA GLU A 107 47.61 33.05 -9.67
C GLU A 107 46.35 32.75 -10.49
N LEU A 108 46.44 32.85 -11.82
CA LEU A 108 45.30 32.61 -12.72
C LEU A 108 44.80 31.15 -12.65
N LYS A 109 45.71 30.17 -12.55
CA LYS A 109 45.34 28.76 -12.31
C LYS A 109 44.61 28.59 -10.98
N GLN A 110 45.08 29.26 -9.92
CA GLN A 110 44.43 29.22 -8.62
C GLN A 110 43.02 29.84 -8.68
N HIS A 111 42.88 30.97 -9.39
CA HIS A 111 41.58 31.61 -9.64
C HIS A 111 40.63 30.70 -10.42
N LYS A 112 41.10 30.03 -11.48
CA LYS A 112 40.33 29.03 -12.24
C LYS A 112 39.79 27.93 -11.33
N ARG A 113 40.63 27.40 -10.43
CA ARG A 113 40.21 26.37 -9.45
C ARG A 113 39.15 26.90 -8.49
N ARG A 114 39.31 28.12 -7.95
CA ARG A 114 38.33 28.74 -7.06
C ARG A 114 37.00 28.99 -7.77
N LEU A 115 37.00 29.44 -9.03
CA LEU A 115 35.80 29.63 -9.83
C LEU A 115 35.05 28.31 -10.06
N LYS A 116 35.76 27.23 -10.45
CA LYS A 116 35.15 25.90 -10.57
C LYS A 116 34.53 25.42 -9.26
N ASN A 117 35.22 25.62 -8.13
CA ASN A 117 34.71 25.24 -6.82
C ASN A 117 33.45 26.05 -6.44
N ARG A 118 33.44 27.36 -6.73
CA ARG A 118 32.27 28.22 -6.53
C ARG A 118 31.07 27.71 -7.35
N GLN A 119 31.28 27.36 -8.61
CA GLN A 119 30.23 26.79 -9.46
C GLN A 119 29.71 25.46 -8.90
N ALA A 120 30.60 24.53 -8.57
CA ALA A 120 30.21 23.24 -8.00
C ALA A 120 29.44 23.39 -6.68
N ALA A 121 29.78 24.38 -5.85
CA ALA A 121 29.06 24.68 -4.62
C ALA A 121 27.65 25.23 -4.90
N ILE A 122 27.49 26.11 -5.90
CA ILE A 122 26.19 26.62 -6.33
C ILE A 122 25.34 25.46 -6.88
N ASP A 123 25.89 24.65 -7.78
CA ASP A 123 25.20 23.51 -8.37
C ASP A 123 24.78 22.49 -7.31
N SER A 124 25.64 22.21 -6.33
CA SER A 124 25.32 21.34 -5.19
C SER A 124 24.14 21.88 -4.38
N ARG A 125 24.14 23.19 -4.05
CA ARG A 125 23.02 23.84 -3.36
C ARG A 125 21.74 23.77 -4.20
N TYR A 126 21.84 24.02 -5.49
CA TYR A 126 20.71 23.95 -6.41
C TYR A 126 20.11 22.55 -6.47
N ARG A 127 20.93 21.51 -6.69
CA ARG A 127 20.47 20.11 -6.71
C ARG A 127 19.85 19.70 -5.39
N LYS A 128 20.45 20.09 -4.26
CA LYS A 128 19.90 19.81 -2.93
C LYS A 128 18.55 20.48 -2.74
N LYS A 129 18.43 21.77 -3.12
CA LYS A 129 17.17 22.52 -3.09
C LYS A 129 16.10 21.84 -3.94
N LYS A 130 16.42 21.50 -5.19
CA LYS A 130 15.52 20.79 -6.10
C LYS A 130 15.01 19.49 -5.49
N ARG A 131 15.92 18.66 -4.93
CA ARG A 131 15.55 17.40 -4.28
C ARG A 131 14.63 17.61 -3.07
N THR A 132 14.87 18.63 -2.25
CA THR A 132 14.00 18.93 -1.10
C THR A 132 12.63 19.45 -1.53
N GLU A 133 12.55 20.17 -2.66
CA GLU A 133 11.28 20.61 -3.25
C GLU A 133 10.50 19.42 -3.82
N GLU A 134 11.16 18.53 -4.57
CA GLU A 134 10.58 17.29 -5.11
C GLU A 134 10.02 16.40 -3.98
N LEU A 135 10.81 16.16 -2.93
CA LEU A 135 10.35 15.40 -1.75
C LEU A 135 9.18 16.09 -1.05
N GLY A 136 9.14 17.42 -1.04
CA GLY A 136 8.03 18.18 -0.47
C GLY A 136 6.73 18.00 -1.26
N VAL A 137 6.80 17.92 -2.58
CA VAL A 137 5.66 17.62 -3.44
C VAL A 137 5.22 16.17 -3.26
N GLU A 138 6.15 15.22 -3.28
CA GLU A 138 5.87 13.80 -3.12
C GLU A 138 5.20 13.51 -1.77
N ASN A 139 5.71 14.09 -0.69
CA ASN A 139 5.12 13.95 0.65
C ASN A 139 3.68 14.50 0.69
N LYS A 140 3.41 15.63 0.03
CA LYS A 140 2.03 16.16 -0.06
C LYS A 140 1.11 15.17 -0.77
N LEU A 141 1.57 14.54 -1.84
CA LEU A 141 0.78 13.54 -2.56
C LEU A 141 0.49 12.30 -1.70
N TYR A 142 1.46 11.81 -0.93
CA TYR A 142 1.23 10.69 -0.02
C TYR A 142 0.29 11.05 1.13
N VAL A 143 0.42 12.24 1.72
CA VAL A 143 -0.50 12.72 2.76
C VAL A 143 -1.92 12.81 2.22
N GLU A 144 -2.10 13.36 1.02
CA GLU A 144 -3.41 13.48 0.38
C GLU A 144 -4.02 12.10 0.06
N ARG A 145 -3.22 11.18 -0.48
CA ARG A 145 -3.67 9.80 -0.75
C ARG A 145 -4.04 9.08 0.54
N ASN A 146 -3.22 9.18 1.59
CA ASN A 146 -3.52 8.55 2.87
C ASN A 146 -4.81 9.10 3.48
N ARG A 147 -5.03 10.40 3.40
CA ARG A 147 -6.29 11.02 3.82
C ARG A 147 -7.49 10.43 3.09
N GLY A 148 -7.42 10.31 1.76
CA GLY A 148 -8.49 9.69 0.97
C GLY A 148 -8.76 8.24 1.37
N LEU A 149 -7.71 7.45 1.62
CA LEU A 149 -7.84 6.06 2.08
C LEU A 149 -8.42 5.97 3.50
N GLU A 150 -8.07 6.90 4.39
CA GLU A 150 -8.64 6.97 5.74
C GLU A 150 -10.13 7.33 5.71
N GLU A 151 -10.53 8.24 4.82
CA GLU A 151 -11.93 8.61 4.60
C GLU A 151 -12.73 7.43 4.04
N GLU A 152 -12.22 6.73 3.01
CA GLU A 152 -12.85 5.53 2.44
C GLU A 152 -12.99 4.40 3.48
N LYS A 153 -11.95 4.17 4.28
CA LYS A 153 -12.00 3.20 5.37
C LYS A 153 -13.09 3.55 6.39
N ALA A 154 -13.18 4.81 6.80
CA ALA A 154 -14.20 5.26 7.75
C ALA A 154 -15.62 5.08 7.18
N GLU A 155 -15.81 5.33 5.88
CA GLU A 155 -17.07 5.09 5.19
C GLU A 155 -17.46 3.60 5.19
N LEU A 156 -16.52 2.71 4.81
CA LEU A 156 -16.75 1.27 4.81
C LEU A 156 -17.05 0.73 6.22
N GLU A 157 -16.36 1.21 7.25
CA GLU A 157 -16.64 0.85 8.65
C GLU A 157 -18.05 1.27 9.08
N MET A 158 -18.54 2.43 8.62
CA MET A 158 -19.91 2.88 8.87
C MET A 158 -20.93 1.99 8.13
N GLN A 159 -20.67 1.65 6.86
CA GLN A 159 -21.52 0.75 6.09
C GLN A 159 -21.62 -0.63 6.75
N LEU A 160 -20.49 -1.19 7.18
CA LEU A 160 -20.46 -2.46 7.92
C LEU A 160 -21.30 -2.39 9.19
N LYS A 161 -21.16 -1.34 10.01
CA LYS A 161 -21.98 -1.14 11.22
C LYS A 161 -23.47 -1.08 10.90
N ASN A 162 -23.85 -0.39 9.83
CA ASN A 162 -25.25 -0.32 9.42
C ASN A 162 -25.79 -1.68 8.99
N LEU A 163 -25.00 -2.46 8.26
CA LEU A 163 -25.36 -3.82 7.85
C LEU A 163 -25.46 -4.78 9.03
N THR A 164 -24.55 -4.70 10.02
CA THR A 164 -24.64 -5.54 11.22
C THR A 164 -25.90 -5.25 12.02
N VAL A 165 -26.24 -3.97 12.23
CA VAL A 165 -27.48 -3.59 12.93
C VAL A 165 -28.70 -4.10 12.17
N LYS A 166 -28.73 -3.94 10.83
CA LYS A 166 -29.84 -4.43 10.01
C LYS A 166 -29.97 -5.95 10.04
N ASN A 167 -28.85 -6.66 10.06
CA ASN A 167 -28.84 -8.13 10.17
C ASN A 167 -29.41 -8.57 11.53
N GLU A 168 -28.99 -7.93 12.62
CA GLU A 168 -29.53 -8.19 13.97
C GLU A 168 -31.05 -7.95 14.04
N GLU A 169 -31.54 -6.85 13.44
CA GLU A 169 -32.97 -6.56 13.35
C GLU A 169 -33.75 -7.65 12.59
N LEU A 170 -33.23 -8.09 11.45
CA LEU A 170 -33.83 -9.16 10.65
C LEU A 170 -33.84 -10.50 11.38
N LEU A 171 -32.79 -10.83 12.14
CA LEU A 171 -32.73 -12.04 12.95
C LEU A 171 -33.79 -12.02 14.05
N LEU A 172 -33.98 -10.89 14.73
CA LEU A 172 -35.02 -10.72 15.74
C LEU A 172 -36.42 -10.87 15.12
N GLN A 173 -36.66 -10.23 13.97
CA GLN A 173 -37.92 -10.34 13.25
C GLN A 173 -38.22 -11.78 12.80
N ASN A 174 -37.21 -12.47 12.27
CA ASN A 174 -37.34 -13.87 11.83
C ASN A 174 -37.62 -14.81 13.01
N SER A 175 -36.95 -14.59 14.15
CA SER A 175 -37.23 -15.33 15.38
C SER A 175 -38.68 -15.14 15.85
N HIS A 176 -39.18 -13.89 15.83
CA HIS A 176 -40.56 -13.58 16.20
C HIS A 176 -41.58 -14.26 15.27
N LEU A 177 -41.41 -14.14 13.95
CA LEU A 177 -42.29 -14.78 12.97
C LEU A 177 -42.26 -16.31 13.11
N SER A 178 -41.09 -16.90 13.36
CA SER A 178 -40.95 -18.34 13.58
C SER A 178 -41.74 -18.81 14.82
N GLN A 179 -41.73 -18.03 15.90
CA GLN A 179 -42.53 -18.32 17.10
C GLN A 179 -44.03 -18.21 16.81
N GLU A 180 -44.47 -17.19 16.08
CA GLU A 180 -45.88 -17.00 15.70
C GLU A 180 -46.38 -18.15 14.81
N VAL A 181 -45.60 -18.53 13.79
CA VAL A 181 -45.90 -19.69 12.94
C VAL A 181 -46.00 -20.97 13.79
N GLY A 182 -45.09 -21.16 14.75
CA GLY A 182 -45.14 -22.26 15.70
C GLY A 182 -46.43 -22.29 16.51
N ALA A 183 -46.84 -21.16 17.09
CA ALA A 183 -48.07 -21.03 17.86
C ALA A 183 -49.33 -21.34 17.02
N LEU A 184 -49.39 -20.81 15.79
CA LEU A 184 -50.49 -21.07 14.86
C LEU A 184 -50.57 -22.55 14.45
N ARG A 185 -49.42 -23.22 14.27
CA ARG A 185 -49.37 -24.66 13.98
C ARG A 185 -49.91 -25.48 15.15
N SER A 186 -49.50 -25.17 16.38
CA SER A 186 -50.01 -25.85 17.58
C SER A 186 -51.51 -25.63 17.77
N GLU A 187 -52.02 -24.42 17.53
CA GLU A 187 -53.47 -24.15 17.62
C GLU A 187 -54.25 -24.92 16.55
N ARG A 188 -53.75 -24.95 15.30
CA ARG A 188 -54.33 -25.77 14.24
C ARG A 188 -54.40 -27.25 14.65
N GLU A 189 -53.33 -27.80 15.21
CA GLU A 189 -53.28 -29.19 15.66
C GLU A 189 -54.35 -29.48 16.73
N ARG A 190 -54.52 -28.59 17.72
CA ARG A 190 -55.59 -28.71 18.73
C ARG A 190 -57.00 -28.66 18.12
N LEU A 191 -57.21 -27.83 17.10
CA LEU A 191 -58.52 -27.74 16.43
C LEU A 191 -58.81 -28.99 15.60
N VAL A 192 -57.81 -29.55 14.93
CA VAL A 192 -57.92 -30.82 14.21
C VAL A 192 -58.22 -31.96 15.19
N GLU A 193 -57.54 -32.01 16.34
CA GLU A 193 -57.79 -32.99 17.39
C GLU A 193 -59.24 -32.90 17.92
N LYS A 194 -59.74 -31.69 18.21
CA LYS A 194 -61.15 -31.48 18.61
C LYS A 194 -62.16 -31.91 17.54
N GLN A 195 -61.82 -31.80 16.25
CA GLN A 195 -62.67 -32.26 15.14
C GLN A 195 -62.60 -33.78 14.92
N SER A 196 -61.56 -34.45 15.43
CA SER A 196 -61.27 -35.86 15.18
C SER A 196 -61.88 -36.83 16.19
N ASP A 197 -62.60 -36.36 17.22
CA ASP A 197 -63.34 -37.24 18.13
C ASP A 197 -64.70 -37.68 17.56
N PRO A 198 -65.14 -38.94 17.83
CA PRO A 198 -65.89 -39.73 16.86
C PRO A 198 -67.40 -39.51 16.92
N SER A 199 -67.99 -39.07 15.80
CA SER A 199 -69.36 -39.42 15.47
C SER A 199 -69.34 -40.75 14.69
N PRO A 200 -70.23 -41.73 14.96
CA PRO A 200 -70.12 -43.06 14.36
C PRO A 200 -70.51 -43.02 12.89
N THR A 201 -69.64 -43.58 12.06
CA THR A 201 -69.93 -44.26 10.78
C THR A 201 -70.66 -43.46 9.70
N ILE A 202 -69.95 -43.12 8.62
CA ILE A 202 -70.26 -43.66 7.29
C ILE A 202 -68.91 -44.06 6.64
N LEU A 203 -68.82 -45.35 6.32
CA LEU A 203 -67.78 -45.96 5.51
C LEU A 203 -67.73 -45.28 4.13
N LEU A 204 -66.58 -44.73 3.75
CA LEU A 204 -66.19 -44.68 2.35
C LEU A 204 -64.71 -45.00 2.24
N SER A 205 -64.45 -46.30 2.05
CA SER A 205 -63.18 -46.82 1.57
C SER A 205 -62.88 -46.26 0.19
N GLN A 206 -61.96 -45.30 0.10
CA GLN A 206 -61.16 -45.07 -1.10
C GLN A 206 -59.68 -45.04 -0.69
N PRO A 207 -58.80 -45.80 -1.39
CA PRO A 207 -57.38 -45.75 -1.12
C PRO A 207 -56.81 -44.47 -1.73
N LEU A 208 -56.33 -43.56 -0.88
CA LEU A 208 -55.52 -42.41 -1.27
C LEU A 208 -54.04 -42.82 -1.14
N ASP A 209 -53.63 -43.76 -1.98
CA ASP A 209 -52.22 -43.97 -2.30
C ASP A 209 -51.82 -42.87 -3.29
N GLU A 210 -51.42 -41.69 -2.79
CA GLU A 210 -50.54 -40.72 -3.46
C GLU A 210 -50.51 -39.41 -2.65
N PHE A 211 -49.87 -39.41 -1.48
CA PHE A 211 -49.20 -38.20 -0.98
C PHE A 211 -48.07 -38.63 -0.04
N SER A 212 -47.15 -39.40 -0.60
CA SER A 212 -45.83 -39.61 -0.01
C SER A 212 -45.11 -38.26 0.03
N GLU A 213 -45.17 -37.64 1.20
CA GLU A 213 -44.00 -37.09 1.86
C GLU A 213 -43.20 -36.05 1.05
N PHE A 214 -43.78 -34.87 0.88
CA PHE A 214 -42.97 -33.66 0.66
C PHE A 214 -42.37 -33.24 2.01
N SER A 215 -41.41 -34.01 2.49
CA SER A 215 -40.52 -33.60 3.56
C SER A 215 -39.62 -32.51 2.99
N ILE A 216 -39.94 -31.25 3.32
CA ILE A 216 -39.04 -30.13 3.04
C ILE A 216 -37.85 -30.33 3.98
N ASP A 217 -36.80 -30.90 3.41
CA ASP A 217 -35.51 -31.13 4.04
C ASP A 217 -34.89 -29.77 4.41
N MET A 218 -35.13 -29.32 5.65
CA MET A 218 -34.63 -28.04 6.17
C MET A 218 -33.10 -27.97 6.17
N ASP A 219 -32.43 -29.12 6.16
CA ASP A 219 -30.97 -29.20 6.08
C ASP A 219 -30.44 -28.74 4.70
N LYS A 220 -31.22 -28.90 3.62
CA LYS A 220 -30.88 -28.39 2.28
C LYS A 220 -31.06 -26.87 2.16
N TRP A 221 -31.95 -26.28 2.95
CA TRP A 221 -32.10 -24.82 2.99
C TRP A 221 -30.94 -24.14 3.71
N ASN A 222 -30.38 -24.77 4.75
CA ASN A 222 -29.16 -24.27 5.40
C ASN A 222 -27.92 -24.37 4.49
N GLU A 223 -27.83 -25.40 3.64
CA GLU A 223 -26.75 -25.52 2.65
C GLU A 223 -26.84 -24.42 1.56
N PHE A 224 -28.06 -24.03 1.16
CA PHE A 224 -28.28 -22.95 0.20
C PHE A 224 -27.94 -21.56 0.77
N VAL A 225 -28.26 -21.28 2.04
CA VAL A 225 -27.93 -20.00 2.69
C VAL A 225 -26.43 -19.87 3.00
N MET A 226 -25.73 -20.97 3.28
CA MET A 226 -24.28 -20.97 3.52
C MET A 226 -23.44 -20.92 2.23
N ALA A 227 -24.00 -21.30 1.08
CA ALA A 227 -23.30 -21.26 -0.21
C ALA A 227 -23.15 -19.83 -0.77
N ASP A 228 -24.12 -18.95 -0.52
CA ASP A 228 -24.05 -17.54 -0.96
C ASP A 228 -23.03 -16.71 -0.16
N ASP A 229 -22.74 -17.08 1.08
CA ASP A 229 -21.69 -16.43 1.89
C ASP A 229 -20.26 -16.74 1.39
N PHE A 230 -20.07 -17.84 0.64
CA PHE A 230 -18.75 -18.21 0.10
C PHE A 230 -18.48 -17.65 -1.31
N ALA A 231 -19.54 -17.32 -2.07
CA ALA A 231 -19.42 -16.86 -3.46
C ALA A 231 -19.07 -15.36 -3.59
N MET A 232 -19.24 -14.55 -2.53
CA MET A 232 -18.99 -13.11 -2.56
C MET A 232 -17.52 -12.69 -2.32
N ASN A 233 -16.58 -13.62 -2.10
CA ASN A 233 -15.20 -13.28 -1.74
C ASN A 233 -14.12 -13.63 -2.79
N SER A 234 -14.48 -13.93 -4.04
CA SER A 234 -13.50 -14.39 -5.05
C SER A 234 -13.28 -13.50 -6.28
N ASN A 235 -13.98 -12.36 -6.42
CA ASN A 235 -13.87 -11.50 -7.61
C ASN A 235 -13.45 -10.04 -7.31
N GLN A 236 -12.43 -9.83 -6.47
CA GLN A 236 -11.89 -8.48 -6.30
C GLN A 236 -10.37 -8.40 -6.14
N TRP A 237 -9.62 -9.30 -6.79
CA TRP A 237 -8.19 -9.12 -7.05
C TRP A 237 -7.79 -9.74 -8.40
N MET A 238 -8.13 -9.06 -9.50
CA MET A 238 -7.38 -9.07 -10.76
C MET A 238 -7.48 -7.69 -11.42
#